data_AF-A0A379AGD1-F1
#
_entry.id   AF-A0A379AGD1-F1
#
_cell.length_a   1.000
_cell.length_b   1.000
_cell.length_c   1.000
_cell.angle_alpha   90.00
_cell.angle_beta   90.00
_cell.angle_gamma   90.00
#
_symmetry.space_group_name_H-M   'P 1'
#
loop_
_entity.id
_entity.type
_entity.pdbx_description
1 polymer ?
#
loop_
_entity_poly.entity_id
_entity_poly.type
_entity_poly.pdbx_seq_one_letter_code
_entity_poly.pdbx_strand_id
1 'polypeptide(L)' 'MWARHAEIIRLIESLCADGLALLVISSELEELVGYADRVLIMRDLKQVAEIPLEQLSVASIVQCYRGRRGKTCLSPL' A
#
# COMPACT_ATOMS: atom_id res chain seq x y z
N MET A 1 6.34 -19.78 -10.77
CA MET A 1 5.86 -19.81 -9.37
C MET A 1 5.03 -18.55 -9.05
N TRP A 2 4.17 -18.08 -9.98
CA TRP A 2 3.41 -16.81 -9.84
C TRP A 2 1.88 -16.98 -9.95
N ALA A 3 1.38 -18.19 -10.20
CA ALA A 3 -0.04 -18.43 -10.42
C ALA A 3 -0.92 -18.23 -9.16
N ARG A 4 -0.37 -18.48 -7.96
CA ARG A 4 -1.14 -18.38 -6.70
C ARG A 4 -1.46 -16.94 -6.28
N HIS A 5 -0.57 -15.98 -6.55
CA HIS A 5 -0.81 -14.58 -6.15
C HIS A 5 -1.90 -13.92 -6.99
N ALA A 6 -1.94 -14.21 -8.30
CA ALA A 6 -2.98 -13.67 -9.18
C ALA A 6 -4.40 -14.12 -8.77
N GLU A 7 -4.56 -15.34 -8.25
CA GLU A 7 -5.83 -15.85 -7.75
C GLU A 7 -6.28 -15.12 -6.48
N ILE A 8 -5.33 -14.84 -5.58
CA ILE A 8 -5.59 -14.04 -4.37
C ILE A 8 -6.00 -12.62 -4.75
N ILE A 9 -5.29 -11.96 -5.67
CA ILE A 9 -5.63 -10.59 -6.10
C ILE A 9 -7.05 -10.53 -6.71
N ARG A 10 -7.42 -11.49 -7.55
CA ARG A 10 -8.78 -11.55 -8.11
C ARG A 10 -9.86 -11.73 -7.04
N LEU A 11 -9.59 -12.56 -6.04
CA LEU A 11 -10.49 -12.72 -4.90
C LEU A 11 -10.62 -11.40 -4.13
N ILE A 12 -9.50 -10.73 -3.87
CA ILE A 12 -9.46 -9.41 -3.22
C ILE A 12 -10.32 -8.40 -3.98
N GLU A 13 -10.14 -8.30 -5.30
CA GLU A 13 -10.92 -7.39 -6.15
C GLU A 13 -12.42 -7.68 -6.07
N SER A 14 -12.84 -8.95 -6.09
CA SER A 14 -14.26 -9.31 -5.94
C SER A 14 -14.85 -8.93 -4.59
N LEU A 15 -14.08 -9.12 -3.51
CA LEU A 15 -14.54 -8.78 -2.17
C LEU A 15 -14.65 -7.26 -1.99
N CYS A 16 -13.69 -6.50 -2.53
CA CYS A 16 -13.76 -5.05 -2.56
C CYS A 16 -14.96 -4.55 -3.39
N ALA A 17 -15.26 -5.20 -4.53
CA ALA A 17 -16.44 -4.89 -5.34
C ALA A 17 -17.77 -5.13 -4.58
N ASP A 18 -17.80 -6.07 -3.66
CA ASP A 18 -18.93 -6.32 -2.75
C ASP A 18 -19.01 -5.31 -1.58
N GLY A 19 -18.14 -4.29 -1.56
CA GLY A 19 -18.13 -3.21 -0.58
C GLY A 19 -17.31 -3.50 0.69
N LEU A 20 -16.49 -4.55 0.68
CA LEU A 20 -15.60 -4.86 1.81
C LEU A 20 -14.31 -4.04 1.73
N ALA A 21 -13.84 -3.57 2.88
CA ALA A 21 -12.50 -2.99 3.00
C ALA A 21 -11.49 -4.09 3.33
N LEU A 22 -10.35 -4.14 2.61
CA LEU A 22 -9.28 -5.09 2.84
C LEU A 22 -7.99 -4.40 3.27
N LEU A 23 -7.31 -4.98 4.26
CA LEU A 23 -5.95 -4.62 4.65
C LEU A 23 -4.98 -5.72 4.22
N VAL A 24 -4.01 -5.36 3.36
CA VAL A 24 -2.98 -6.27 2.87
C VAL A 24 -1.61 -5.83 3.39
N ILE A 25 -0.79 -6.80 3.80
CA ILE A 25 0.61 -6.62 4.19
C ILE A 25 1.46 -7.49 3.27
N SER A 26 2.35 -6.88 2.49
CA SER A 26 3.23 -7.58 1.54
C SER A 26 4.59 -6.88 1.46
N SER A 27 5.63 -7.65 1.10
CA SER A 27 6.98 -7.17 0.78
C SER A 27 7.20 -6.92 -0.72
N GLU A 28 6.25 -7.30 -1.56
CA GLU A 28 6.30 -7.25 -3.02
C GLU A 28 5.66 -5.95 -3.50
N LEU A 29 6.47 -4.90 -3.62
CA LEU A 29 5.99 -3.54 -3.86
C LEU A 29 5.31 -3.38 -5.22
N GLU A 30 5.80 -4.07 -6.25
CA GLU A 30 5.27 -4.03 -7.61
C GLU A 30 3.83 -4.56 -7.66
N GLU A 31 3.53 -5.62 -6.92
CA GLU A 31 2.17 -6.17 -6.84
C GLU A 31 1.26 -5.20 -6.07
N LEU A 32 1.74 -4.66 -4.96
CA LEU A 32 0.97 -3.76 -4.09
C LEU A 32 0.56 -2.46 -4.79
N VAL A 33 1.43 -1.91 -5.64
CA VAL A 33 1.10 -0.75 -6.50
C VAL A 33 0.00 -1.09 -7.52
N GLY A 34 -0.15 -2.36 -7.89
CA GLY A 34 -1.11 -2.80 -8.91
C GLY A 34 -2.57 -2.85 -8.44
N TYR A 35 -2.85 -3.00 -7.15
CA TYR A 35 -4.22 -3.17 -6.62
C TYR A 35 -4.58 -2.30 -5.41
N ALA A 36 -3.63 -1.56 -4.82
CA ALA A 36 -3.92 -0.77 -3.62
C ALA A 36 -4.50 0.61 -3.96
N ASP A 37 -5.59 0.99 -3.30
CA ASP A 37 -6.15 2.35 -3.38
C ASP A 37 -5.32 3.38 -2.59
N ARG A 38 -4.57 2.91 -1.58
CA ARG A 38 -3.64 3.72 -0.77
C ARG A 38 -2.67 2.82 -0.02
N VAL A 39 -1.55 3.39 0.39
CA VAL A 39 -0.51 2.68 1.15
C VAL A 39 -0.10 3.46 2.38
N LEU A 40 -0.18 2.78 3.54
CA LEU A 40 0.32 3.30 4.80
C LEU A 40 1.75 2.78 5.03
N ILE A 41 2.68 3.68 5.27
CA ILE A 41 4.06 3.33 5.59
C ILE A 41 4.23 3.34 7.10
N MET A 42 4.62 2.19 7.66
CA MET A 42 4.82 1.97 9.09
C MET A 42 6.31 1.87 9.41
N ARG A 43 6.76 2.53 10.49
CA ARG A 43 8.12 2.41 11.04
C ARG A 43 8.10 2.68 12.55
N ASP A 44 8.86 1.91 13.32
CA ASP A 44 8.91 2.02 14.79
C ASP A 44 7.51 2.02 15.43
N LEU A 45 6.62 1.16 14.93
CA LEU A 45 5.20 1.04 15.33
C LEU A 45 4.37 2.31 15.13
N LYS A 46 4.80 3.22 14.25
CA LYS A 46 4.08 4.45 13.90
C LYS A 46 3.86 4.56 12.41
N GLN A 47 2.71 5.11 12.02
CA GLN A 47 2.50 5.58 10.65
C GLN A 47 3.43 6.78 10.40
N VAL A 48 4.23 6.68 9.35
CA VAL A 48 5.18 7.74 8.96
C VAL A 48 4.80 8.41 7.64
N ALA A 49 3.96 7.76 6.82
CA ALA A 49 3.41 8.34 5.60
C ALA A 49 2.11 7.62 5.19
N GLU A 50 1.28 8.32 4.43
CA GLU A 50 0.17 7.76 3.66
C GLU A 50 0.35 8.20 2.21
N ILE A 51 0.30 7.25 1.28
CA ILE A 51 0.46 7.50 -0.16
C ILE A 51 -0.89 7.16 -0.81
N PRO A 52 -1.62 8.16 -1.36
CA PRO A 52 -2.85 7.91 -2.09
C PRO A 52 -2.54 7.38 -3.50
N LEU A 53 -3.53 6.73 -4.14
CA LEU A 53 -3.39 6.10 -5.46
C LEU A 53 -2.73 7.00 -6.51
N GLU A 54 -3.06 8.29 -6.54
CA GLU A 54 -2.55 9.23 -7.56
C GLU A 54 -1.04 9.45 -7.47
N GLN A 55 -0.44 9.15 -6.31
CA GLN A 55 0.98 9.30 -6.03
C GLN A 55 1.65 7.94 -5.79
N LEU A 56 0.91 6.85 -5.96
CA LEU A 56 1.36 5.51 -5.63
C LEU A 56 2.33 4.99 -6.70
N SER A 57 3.56 4.74 -6.28
CA SER A 57 4.59 4.12 -7.10
C SER A 57 5.60 3.40 -6.20
N VAL A 58 6.33 2.44 -6.75
CA VAL A 58 7.42 1.77 -6.01
C VAL A 58 8.44 2.80 -5.52
N ALA A 59 8.74 3.81 -6.35
CA ALA A 59 9.66 4.89 -6.01
C ALA A 59 9.18 5.73 -4.81
N SER A 60 7.89 6.12 -4.79
CA SER A 60 7.32 6.90 -3.69
C SER A 60 7.29 6.09 -2.39
N ILE A 61 6.95 4.80 -2.44
CA ILE A 61 7.02 3.90 -1.28
C ILE A 61 8.44 3.85 -0.71
N VAL A 62 9.44 3.57 -1.54
CA VAL A 62 10.85 3.48 -1.11
C VAL A 62 11.35 4.80 -0.55
N GLN A 63 10.96 5.92 -1.16
CA GLN A 63 11.33 7.26 -0.69
C GLN A 63 10.72 7.57 0.68
N CYS A 64 9.43 7.28 0.88
CA CYS A 64 8.75 7.47 2.16
C CYS A 64 9.33 6.55 3.26
N TYR A 65 9.65 5.30 2.92
CA TYR A 65 10.30 4.37 3.84
C TYR A 65 11.69 4.88 4.29
N ARG A 66 12.48 5.42 3.36
CA ARG A 66 13.83 5.97 3.61
C ARG A 66 13.84 7.36 4.27
N GLY A 67 12.75 8.12 4.20
CA GLY A 67 12.69 9.50 4.68
C GLY A 67 13.02 9.64 6.18
N ARG A 68 13.88 10.63 6.53
CA ARG A 68 14.21 10.99 7.93
C ARG A 68 12.94 11.32 8.72
N ARG A 69 12.88 10.89 9.99
CA ARG A 69 11.85 11.27 10.97
C ARG A 69 11.54 12.79 10.85
N GLY A 70 10.29 13.15 10.62
CA GLY A 70 9.84 14.55 10.76
C GLY A 70 9.02 15.15 9.61
N LYS A 71 8.68 14.40 8.57
CA LYS A 71 7.66 14.85 7.59
C LYS A 71 6.58 13.80 7.53
N THR A 72 5.50 13.99 8.30
CA THR A 72 4.22 13.36 8.00
C THR A 72 3.82 13.94 6.64
N CYS A 73 4.25 13.29 5.57
CA CYS A 73 3.82 13.66 4.24
C CYS A 73 2.38 13.17 4.17
N LEU A 74 1.48 14.11 4.42
CA LEU A 74 0.02 13.99 4.38
C LEU A 74 -0.61 13.25 5.57
N SER A 75 -1.05 14.05 6.54
CA SER A 75 -2.32 13.82 7.23
C SER A 75 -2.93 15.16 7.63
N PRO A 76 -4.12 15.52 7.13
CA PRO A 76 -5.13 16.17 7.91
C PRO A 76 -6.20 15.12 8.21
N LEU A 77 -5.96 14.34 9.27
CA LEU A 77 -7.03 13.74 10.06
C LEU A 77 -6.82 14.22 11.50
#